data_AF-Q8EDR0-F1
#
_entry.id   AF-Q8EDR0-F1
#
_cell.length_a   1.000
_cell.length_b   1.000
_cell.length_c   1.000
_cell.angle_alpha   90.00
_cell.angle_beta   90.00
_cell.angle_gamma   90.00
#
_symmetry.space_group_name_H-M   'P 1'
#
loop_
_entity.id
_entity.type
_entity.pdbx_description
1 polymer ?
#
loop_
_entity_poly.entity_id
_entity_poly.type
_entity_poly.pdbx_seq_one_letter_code
_entity_poly.pdbx_strand_id
1 'polypeptide(L)' 'MLINNENKTEQLAALVAQAGGARKAEQLIESVRGAAPSKSAIDRAIKGGGTEYNIKCMIDDLTIALSNLQNESGL' A
#
# COMPACT_ATOMS: atom_id res chain seq x y z
N MET A 1 -15.42 22.99 -5.68
CA MET A 1 -14.99 21.74 -5.00
C MET A 1 -14.26 20.90 -6.03
N LEU A 2 -13.31 20.05 -5.62
CA LEU A 2 -12.29 19.33 -6.44
C LEU A 2 -10.99 20.16 -6.52
N ILE A 3 -9.84 19.72 -6.01
CA ILE A 3 -9.26 18.38 -5.94
C ILE A 3 -8.70 18.17 -4.52
N ASN A 4 -9.10 17.10 -3.83
CA ASN A 4 -8.48 16.73 -2.57
C ASN A 4 -7.00 16.41 -2.86
N ASN A 5 -6.08 17.23 -2.34
CA ASN A 5 -4.71 16.80 -2.12
C ASN A 5 -4.77 15.71 -1.04
N GLU A 6 -5.16 14.50 -1.43
CA GLU A 6 -5.22 13.37 -0.51
C GLU A 6 -3.80 13.12 -0.01
N ASN A 7 -3.65 13.21 1.31
CA ASN A 7 -2.39 12.94 1.97
C ASN A 7 -2.00 11.49 1.62
N LYS A 8 -0.99 11.30 0.77
CA LYS A 8 -0.53 9.98 0.32
C LYS A 8 -0.20 9.05 1.49
N THR A 9 0.19 9.62 2.62
CA THR A 9 0.37 8.88 3.89
C THR A 9 -0.93 8.25 4.36
N GLU A 10 -2.02 9.01 4.36
CA GLU A 10 -3.36 8.54 4.77
C GLU A 10 -3.91 7.52 3.76
N GLN A 11 -3.71 7.76 2.46
CA GLN A 11 -4.07 6.80 1.42
C GLN A 11 -3.33 5.47 1.61
N LEU A 12 -2.01 5.52 1.82
CA LEU A 12 -1.22 4.33 2.10
C LEU A 12 -1.67 3.64 3.39
N ALA A 13 -1.96 4.39 4.45
CA ALA A 13 -2.45 3.84 5.72
C ALA A 13 -3.78 3.10 5.54
N ALA A 14 -4.71 3.65 4.74
CA ALA A 14 -5.98 3.01 4.43
C ALA A 14 -5.79 1.68 3.66
N LEU A 15 -4.93 1.67 2.63
CA LEU A 15 -4.61 0.44 1.87
C LEU A 15 -3.93 -0.62 2.75
N VAL A 16 -3.01 -0.21 3.62
CA VAL A 16 -2.35 -1.11 4.57
C VAL A 16 -3.36 -1.69 5.56
N ALA A 17 -4.32 -0.90 6.03
CA ALA A 17 -5.41 -1.40 6.86
C ALA A 17 -6.30 -2.41 6.11
N GLN A 18 -6.67 -2.11 4.86
CA GLN A 18 -7.44 -3.02 4.00
C GLN A 18 -6.71 -4.35 3.74
N ALA A 19 -5.40 -4.31 3.59
CA ALA A 19 -4.56 -5.51 3.47
C ALA A 19 -4.52 -6.37 4.74
N GLY A 20 -4.94 -5.85 5.89
CA GLY A 20 -4.83 -6.54 7.19
C GLY A 20 -3.56 -6.18 7.98
N GLY A 21 -2.93 -5.05 7.68
CA GLY A 21 -1.78 -4.48 8.40
C GLY A 21 -0.45 -4.60 7.66
N ALA A 22 0.59 -3.96 8.19
CA ALA A 22 1.87 -3.77 7.50
C ALA A 22 2.57 -5.07 7.07
N ARG A 23 2.44 -6.16 7.85
CA ARG A 23 3.02 -7.47 7.51
C ARG A 23 2.30 -8.15 6.35
N LYS A 24 0.97 -7.95 6.24
CA LYS A 24 0.20 -8.44 5.09
C LYS A 24 0.44 -7.58 3.86
N ALA A 25 0.53 -6.26 4.04
CA ALA A 25 0.89 -5.34 2.96
C ALA A 25 2.26 -5.70 2.33
N GLU A 26 3.27 -6.00 3.15
CA GLU A 26 4.58 -6.50 2.69
C GLU A 26 4.44 -7.74 1.77
N GLN A 27 3.71 -8.77 2.22
CA GLN A 27 3.48 -9.99 1.44
C GLN A 27 2.74 -9.72 0.12
N LEU A 28 1.75 -8.82 0.13
CA LEU A 28 0.99 -8.46 -1.06
C LEU A 28 1.84 -7.70 -2.08
N ILE A 29 2.63 -6.73 -1.64
CA ILE A 29 3.55 -6.00 -2.52
C ILE A 29 4.57 -6.98 -3.13
N GLU A 30 5.12 -7.88 -2.31
CA GLU A 30 6.07 -8.90 -2.77
C GLU A 30 5.46 -9.80 -3.85
N SER A 31 4.17 -10.16 -3.72
CA SER A 31 3.46 -10.97 -4.72
C SER A 31 3.28 -10.28 -6.07
N VAL A 32 3.29 -8.94 -6.12
CA VAL A 32 3.13 -8.16 -7.35
C VAL A 32 4.46 -7.95 -8.06
N ARG A 33 5.53 -7.59 -7.33
CA ARG A 33 6.82 -7.20 -7.94
C ARG A 33 7.97 -8.18 -7.72
N GLY A 34 7.79 -9.21 -6.91
CA GLY A 34 8.86 -10.11 -6.47
C GLY A 34 9.82 -9.49 -5.44
N ALA A 35 9.55 -8.26 -4.99
CA ALA A 35 10.29 -7.57 -3.94
C ALA A 35 9.37 -6.59 -3.21
N ALA A 36 9.56 -6.43 -1.91
CA ALA A 36 8.80 -5.50 -1.09
C ALA A 36 9.70 -4.65 -0.19
N PRO A 37 9.28 -3.42 0.14
CA PRO A 37 9.82 -2.70 1.29
C PRO A 37 9.58 -3.51 2.56
N SER A 38 10.57 -3.54 3.47
CA SER A 38 10.39 -4.23 4.75
C SER A 38 9.17 -3.71 5.52
N LYS A 39 8.56 -4.54 6.36
CA LYS A 39 7.49 -4.15 7.30
C LYS A 39 7.78 -2.84 8.04
N SER A 40 9.02 -2.63 8.49
CA SER A 40 9.41 -1.41 9.22
C SER A 40 9.42 -0.15 8.34
N ALA A 41 9.73 -0.29 7.05
CA ALA A 41 9.66 0.79 6.08
C ALA A 41 8.20 1.17 5.81
N ILE A 42 7.31 0.18 5.72
CA ILE A 42 5.87 0.39 5.57
C ILE A 42 5.30 1.08 6.82
N ASP A 43 5.63 0.61 8.03
CA ASP A 43 5.21 1.23 9.29
C ASP A 43 5.65 2.71 9.41
N ARG A 44 6.84 3.03 8.89
CA ARG A 44 7.34 4.41 8.86
C ARG A 44 6.58 5.23 7.82
N ALA A 45 6.31 4.66 6.65
CA ALA A 45 5.62 5.31 5.56
C ALA A 45 4.19 5.72 5.94
N ILE A 46 3.43 4.83 6.59
CA ILE A 46 2.06 5.15 7.07
C ILE A 46 2.01 6.18 8.20
N LYS A 47 3.17 6.53 8.79
CA LYS A 47 3.31 7.58 9.81
C LYS A 47 3.88 8.88 9.24
N GLY A 48 4.00 8.98 7.91
CA GLY A 48 4.47 10.18 7.21
C GLY A 48 5.98 10.26 7.00
N GLY A 49 6.72 9.16 7.21
CA GLY A 49 8.15 9.09 6.90
C GLY A 49 8.43 8.49 5.53
N GLY A 50 9.69 8.59 5.08
CA GLY A 50 10.09 8.12 3.75
C GLY A 50 9.91 9.19 2.67
N THR A 51 10.27 8.83 1.43
CA THR A 51 10.16 9.74 0.30
C THR A 51 8.78 9.63 -0.34
N GLU A 52 8.31 10.71 -0.96
CA GLU A 52 7.05 10.72 -1.72
C GLU A 52 7.05 9.64 -2.82
N TYR A 53 8.20 9.42 -3.46
CA TYR A 53 8.38 8.35 -4.44
C TYR A 53 8.11 6.97 -3.84
N ASN A 54 8.71 6.66 -2.69
CA ASN A 54 8.51 5.36 -2.04
C ASN A 54 7.06 5.14 -1.62
N ILE A 55 6.41 6.16 -1.07
CA ILE A 55 5.00 6.11 -0.68
C ILE A 55 4.13 5.85 -1.91
N LYS A 56 4.38 6.56 -3.03
CA LYS A 56 3.66 6.36 -4.28
C LYS A 56 3.81 4.92 -4.80
N CYS A 57 5.02 4.38 -4.84
CA CYS A 57 5.23 2.99 -5.27
C CYS A 57 4.46 1.99 -4.38
N MET A 58 4.46 2.18 -3.06
CA MET A 58 3.70 1.31 -2.16
C MET A 58 2.18 1.39 -2.41
N ILE A 59 1.65 2.58 -2.71
CA ILE A 59 0.23 2.78 -3.05
C ILE A 59 -0.12 2.04 -4.34
N ASP A 60 0.68 2.23 -5.38
CA ASP A 60 0.44 1.61 -6.69
C ASP A 60 0.45 0.08 -6.56
N ASP A 61 1.45 -0.48 -5.86
CA ASP A 61 1.61 -1.92 -5.69
C ASP A 61 0.50 -2.54 -4.83
N LEU A 62 0.10 -1.89 -3.73
CA LEU A 62 -1.00 -2.37 -2.89
C LEU A 62 -2.35 -2.29 -3.60
N THR A 63 -2.57 -1.23 -4.38
CA THR A 63 -3.80 -1.08 -5.17
C THR A 63 -3.94 -2.25 -6.14
N ILE A 64 -2.88 -2.57 -6.88
CA ILE A 64 -2.86 -3.72 -7.81
C ILE A 64 -3.11 -5.03 -7.05
N ALA A 65 -2.40 -5.27 -5.96
CA ALA A 65 -2.52 -6.51 -5.19
C ALA A 65 -3.95 -6.72 -4.65
N LEU A 66 -4.55 -5.66 -4.09
CA LEU A 66 -5.90 -5.71 -3.53
C LEU A 66 -6.97 -5.89 -4.62
N SER A 67 -6.79 -5.26 -5.79
CA SER A 67 -7.68 -5.50 -6.93
C SER A 67 -7.60 -6.95 -7.42
N ASN A 68 -6.41 -7.55 -7.48
CA ASN A 68 -6.25 -8.96 -7.87
C ASN A 68 -6.97 -9.89 -6.89
N LEU A 69 -6.84 -9.66 -5.58
CA LEU A 69 -7.54 -10.44 -4.56
C LEU A 69 -9.07 -10.36 -4.67
N GLN A 70 -9.62 -9.18 -4.99
CA GLN A 70 -11.05 -9.01 -5.18
C GLN A 70 -11.56 -9.77 -6.40
N ASN A 71 -10.78 -9.78 -7.48
CA ASN A 71 -11.10 -10.53 -8.70
C ASN A 71 -11.05 -12.05 -8.48
N GLU A 72 -10.13 -12.54 -7.64
CA GLU A 72 -9.98 -13.96 -7.30
C GLU A 72 -11.04 -14.45 -6.30
N SER A 73 -11.51 -13.58 -5.40
CA SER A 73 -12.54 -13.91 -4.40
C SER A 73 -13.98 -13.83 -4.94
N GLY A 74 -14.14 -13.43 -6.21
CA GLY A 74 -15.42 -13.25 -6.89
C GLY A 74 -15.87 -14.44 -7.76
N LEU A 75 -15.28 -15.63 -7.57
CA LEU A 75 -15.66 -16.87 -8.24
C LEU A 75 -16.28 -17.88 -7.26
#